data_AF-A0A3B8ZET7-F1
#
_entry.id   AF-A0A3B8ZET7-F1
#
_cell.length_a   1.000
_cell.length_b   1.000
_cell.length_c   1.000
_cell.angle_alpha   90.00
_cell.angle_beta   90.00
_cell.angle_gamma   90.00
#
_symmetry.space_group_name_H-M   'P 1'
#
loop_
_entity.id
_entity.type
_entity.pdbx_description
1 polymer ?
#
loop_
_entity_poly.entity_id
_entity_poly.type
_entity_poly.pdbx_seq_one_letter_code
_entity_poly.pdbx_strand_id
1 'polypeptide(L)'
;MLWPALGYTMLLAGTAGLATAMAMHRHPVWPLALGAALFLISDLILAVGLFRGSFPFRSESVWLTYGPGQMLIVASTWLVDRFRKQ
;
A
#
# COMPACT_ATOMS: atom_id res chain seq x y z
N MET A 1 -17.66 -17.05 -4.82
CA MET A 1 -16.80 -16.00 -4.23
C MET A 1 -16.48 -14.85 -5.20
N LEU A 2 -17.27 -14.61 -6.26
CA LEU A 2 -17.02 -13.55 -7.25
C LEU A 2 -17.28 -12.13 -6.72
N TRP A 3 -18.34 -11.93 -5.93
CA TRP A 3 -18.71 -10.62 -5.40
C TRP A 3 -17.68 -10.04 -4.40
N PRO A 4 -17.13 -10.81 -3.43
CA PRO A 4 -16.04 -10.33 -2.58
C PRO A 4 -14.77 -10.01 -3.37
N ALA A 5 -14.47 -10.79 -4.42
CA ALA A 5 -13.32 -10.56 -5.28
C ALA A 5 -13.44 -9.23 -6.04
N LEU A 6 -14.63 -8.90 -6.54
CA LEU A 6 -14.89 -7.62 -7.22
C LEU A 6 -14.66 -6.41 -6.31
N GLY A 7 -15.22 -6.42 -5.11
CA GLY A 7 -15.01 -5.31 -4.15
C GLY A 7 -13.53 -5.18 -3.79
N TYR A 8 -12.87 -6.31 -3.57
CA TYR A 8 -11.45 -6.36 -3.26
C TYR A 8 -10.56 -5.84 -4.40
N THR A 9 -10.81 -6.27 -5.65
CA THR A 9 -10.03 -5.80 -6.81
C THR A 9 -10.27 -4.33 -7.15
N MET A 10 -11.47 -3.79 -6.88
CA MET A 10 -11.73 -2.35 -6.99
C MET A 10 -10.93 -1.54 -5.95
N LEU A 11 -10.88 -2.00 -4.70
CA LEU A 11 -10.05 -1.38 -3.66
C LEU A 11 -8.57 -1.42 -4.02
N LEU A 12 -8.10 -2.56 -4.54
CA LEU A 12 -6.74 -2.74 -4.99
C LEU A 12 -6.40 -1.80 -6.16
N ALA A 13 -7.27 -1.73 -7.17
CA ALA A 13 -7.12 -0.84 -8.31
C ALA A 13 -7.12 0.64 -7.88
N GLY A 14 -7.99 1.02 -6.94
CA GLY A 14 -8.03 2.37 -6.38
C GLY A 14 -6.74 2.73 -5.63
N THR A 15 -6.23 1.81 -4.81
CA THR A 15 -5.00 2.01 -4.05
C THR A 15 -3.78 2.11 -4.98
N ALA A 16 -3.73 1.28 -6.02
CA ALA A 16 -2.71 1.37 -7.07
C ALA A 16 -2.79 2.72 -7.81
N GLY A 17 -3.98 3.13 -8.23
CA GLY A 17 -4.22 4.40 -8.90
C GLY A 17 -3.80 5.61 -8.05
N LEU A 18 -4.14 5.60 -6.75
CA LEU A 18 -3.72 6.64 -5.81
C LEU A 18 -2.20 6.66 -5.61
N ALA A 19 -1.56 5.50 -5.43
CA ALA A 19 -0.11 5.41 -5.30
C ALA A 19 0.61 5.95 -6.54
N THR A 20 0.14 5.59 -7.75
CA THR A 20 0.68 6.11 -9.01
C THR A 20 0.44 7.61 -9.17
N ALA A 21 -0.75 8.11 -8.88
CA ALA A 21 -1.07 9.53 -8.96
C ALA A 21 -0.22 10.38 -7.98
N MET A 22 0.05 9.84 -6.79
CA MET A 22 0.94 10.48 -5.82
C MET A 22 2.41 10.44 -6.24
N ALA A 23 2.86 9.36 -6.88
CA ALA A 23 4.21 9.26 -7.42
C ALA A 23 4.47 10.29 -8.54
N MET A 24 3.43 10.68 -9.29
CA MET A 24 3.53 11.70 -10.35
C MET A 24 3.54 13.14 -9.82
N HIS A 25 3.16 13.39 -8.56
CA HIS A 25 3.17 14.73 -7.98
C HIS A 25 4.58 15.18 -7.59
N ARG A 26 5.02 16.34 -8.10
CA ARG A 26 6.37 16.93 -7.91
C ARG A 26 6.74 17.38 -6.47
N HIS A 27 5.90 17.13 -5.46
CA HIS A 27 6.21 17.45 -4.06
C HIS A 27 6.92 16.27 -3.37
N PRO A 28 7.51 16.42 -2.16
CA PRO A 28 8.22 15.36 -1.45
C PRO A 28 7.26 14.32 -0.82
N VAL A 29 6.21 13.94 -1.56
CA VAL A 29 5.27 12.86 -1.23
C VAL A 29 5.75 11.51 -1.76
N TRP A 30 6.97 11.42 -2.30
CA TRP A 30 7.58 10.16 -2.70
C TRP A 30 7.60 9.07 -1.60
N PRO A 31 7.81 9.37 -0.28
CA PRO A 31 7.76 8.34 0.74
C PRO A 31 6.34 7.83 0.95
N LEU A 32 5.33 8.70 0.79
CA LEU A 32 3.92 8.31 0.84
C LEU A 32 3.58 7.36 -0.30
N ALA A 33 4.00 7.70 -1.52
CA ALA A 33 3.76 6.87 -2.70
C ALA A 33 4.43 5.49 -2.57
N LEU A 34 5.67 5.45 -2.08
CA LEU A 34 6.39 4.21 -1.82
C LEU A 34 5.69 3.40 -0.71
N GLY A 35 5.30 4.05 0.40
CA GLY A 35 4.60 3.39 1.49
C GLY A 35 3.24 2.81 1.07
N ALA A 36 2.48 3.55 0.24
CA ALA A 36 1.23 3.10 -0.34
C ALA A 36 1.43 1.91 -1.30
N ALA A 37 2.51 1.91 -2.10
CA ALA A 37 2.85 0.79 -2.97
C ALA A 37 3.22 -0.47 -2.15
N LEU A 38 4.01 -0.34 -1.08
CA LEU A 38 4.31 -1.47 -0.19
C LEU A 38 3.05 -2.01 0.51
N PHE A 39 2.16 -1.13 0.95
CA PHE A 39 0.88 -1.51 1.54
C PHE A 39 0.01 -2.27 0.54
N LEU A 40 -0.06 -1.79 -0.71
CA LEU A 40 -0.76 -2.47 -1.81
C LEU A 40 -0.22 -3.88 -2.06
N ILE A 41 1.12 -4.03 -2.09
CA ILE A 41 1.77 -5.34 -2.28
C ILE A 41 1.42 -6.28 -1.12
N SER A 42 1.43 -5.78 0.12
CA SER A 42 1.02 -6.54 1.31
C SER A 42 -0.41 -7.05 1.19
N ASP A 43 -1.32 -6.19 0.74
CA ASP A 43 -2.73 -6.52 0.57
C ASP A 43 -2.93 -7.55 -0.57
N LEU A 44 -2.24 -7.39 -1.70
CA LEU A 44 -2.18 -8.36 -2.80
C LEU A 44 -1.78 -9.76 -2.33
N ILE A 45 -0.77 -9.84 -1.47
CA ILE A 45 -0.32 -11.11 -0.89
C ILE A 45 -1.44 -11.75 -0.05
N LEU A 46 -2.16 -10.92 0.72
CA LEU A 46 -3.30 -11.31 1.55
C LEU A 46 -4.51 -11.74 0.71
N ALA A 47 -4.63 -11.25 -0.53
CA ALA A 47 -5.65 -11.62 -1.52
C ALA A 47 -5.36 -12.93 -2.24
N VAL A 48 -4.11 -13.16 -2.65
CA VAL A 48 -3.65 -14.43 -3.24
C VAL A 48 -3.89 -15.59 -2.28
N GLY A 49 -3.44 -15.43 -1.04
CA GLY A 49 -4.42 -15.18 -0.01
C GLY A 49 -5.70 -16.03 0.13
N LEU A 50 -6.76 -15.25 0.13
CA LEU A 50 -8.15 -15.66 0.16
C LEU A 50 -8.59 -16.47 -1.06
N PHE A 51 -8.02 -16.22 -2.24
CA PHE A 51 -8.58 -16.70 -3.52
C PHE A 51 -7.86 -17.89 -4.15
N ARG A 52 -6.56 -18.09 -3.90
CA ARG A 52 -5.75 -19.17 -4.49
C ARG A 52 -5.26 -20.23 -3.50
N GLY A 53 -5.54 -20.08 -2.20
CA GLY A 53 -5.11 -21.01 -1.14
C GLY A 53 -3.83 -20.56 -0.42
N SER A 54 -3.59 -21.11 0.78
CA SER A 54 -2.43 -20.74 1.61
C SER A 54 -1.11 -21.17 0.98
N PHE A 55 -0.08 -20.33 1.12
CA PHE A 55 1.27 -20.63 0.69
C PHE A 55 2.22 -20.41 1.88
N PRO A 56 3.32 -21.18 1.99
CA PRO A 56 4.25 -21.05 3.10
C PRO A 56 4.86 -19.65 3.13
N PHE A 57 5.02 -19.08 4.32
CA PHE A 57 5.56 -17.73 4.58
C PHE A 57 4.68 -16.54 4.18
N ARG A 58 3.36 -16.74 3.99
CA ARG A 58 2.43 -15.65 3.66
C ARG A 58 2.43 -14.55 4.73
N SER A 59 2.28 -14.92 5.99
CA SER A 59 2.14 -13.95 7.09
C SER A 59 3.38 -13.07 7.17
N GLU A 60 4.55 -13.69 7.06
CA GLU A 60 5.87 -13.09 7.07
C GLU A 60 6.05 -12.12 5.89
N SER A 61 5.60 -12.52 4.70
CA SER A 61 5.63 -11.66 3.50
C SER A 61 4.70 -10.46 3.60
N VAL A 62 3.51 -10.63 4.21
CA VAL A 62 2.58 -9.54 4.53
C VAL A 62 3.24 -8.58 5.52
N TRP A 63 3.78 -9.08 6.63
CA TRP A 63 4.41 -8.23 7.66
C TRP A 63 5.64 -7.48 7.14
N LEU A 64 6.46 -8.13 6.30
CA LEU A 64 7.65 -7.54 5.70
C LEU A 64 7.32 -6.35 4.79
N THR A 65 6.16 -6.37 4.14
CA THR A 65 5.70 -5.30 3.25
C THR A 65 4.85 -4.27 4.00
N TYR A 66 4.02 -4.72 4.94
CA TYR A 66 3.13 -3.89 5.75
C TYR A 66 3.89 -2.93 6.67
N GLY A 67 4.85 -3.43 7.45
CA GLY A 67 5.56 -2.62 8.45
C GLY A 67 6.30 -1.43 7.83
N PRO A 68 7.19 -1.66 6.85
CA PRO A 68 7.88 -0.58 6.15
C PRO A 68 6.91 0.34 5.38
N GLY A 69 5.84 -0.22 4.80
CA GLY A 69 4.79 0.56 4.15
C GLY A 69 4.11 1.56 5.09
N GLN A 70 3.69 1.12 6.27
CA GLN A 70 3.10 1.96 7.32
C GLN A 70 4.10 3.01 7.84
N MET A 71 5.35 2.63 8.08
CA MET A 71 6.38 3.58 8.51
C MET A 71 6.61 4.69 7.48
N LEU A 72 6.65 4.35 6.20
CA LEU A 72 6.81 5.30 5.10
C LEU A 72 5.61 6.25 4.98
N ILE A 73 4.39 5.75 5.13
CA ILE A 73 3.17 6.57 5.16
C ILE A 73 3.23 7.55 6.34
N VAL A 74 3.51 7.08 7.56
CA VAL A 74 3.61 7.95 8.75
C VAL A 74 4.73 8.98 8.60
N ALA A 75 5.93 8.55 8.17
CA ALA A 75 7.07 9.44 7.96
C ALA A 75 6.76 10.54 6.93
N SER A 76 6.00 10.21 5.87
CA SER A 76 5.60 11.19 4.87
C SER A 76 4.67 12.26 5.42
N THR A 77 3.73 11.91 6.31
CA THR A 77 2.84 12.90 6.95
C THR A 77 3.63 13.87 7.81
N TRP A 78 4.63 13.36 8.53
CA TRP A 78 5.53 14.18 9.34
C TRP A 78 6.40 15.11 8.47
N LEU A 79 6.90 14.59 7.35
CA LEU A 79 7.68 15.38 6.38
C LEU A 79 6.84 16.51 5.77
N VAL A 80 5.60 16.24 5.37
CA VAL A 80 4.68 17.25 4.83
C VAL A 80 4.33 18.32 5.88
N ASP A 81 4.11 17.94 7.13
CA ASP A 81 3.83 18.89 8.22
C ASP A 81 5.05 19.78 8.53
N ARG A 82 6.28 19.22 8.42
CA ARG A 82 7.53 19.96 8.54
C ARG A 82 7.68 21.05 7.47
N PHE A 83 7.36 20.74 6.21
CA PHE A 83 7.44 21.70 5.10
C PHE A 83 6.32 22.75 5.11
N ARG A 84 5.18 22.47 5.75
CA ARG A 84 4.06 23.43 5.88
C ARG A 84 4.31 24.52 6.94
N LYS A 85 5.18 24.25 7.92
CA LYS A 85 5.51 25.16 9.03
C LYS A 85 6.73 26.06 8.78
N GLN A 86 7.37 25.95 7.61
CA GLN A 86 8.43 26.86 7.15
C GLN A 86 7.86 27.85 6.14
#